data_AF-A0A7C6LC04-F1
#
_entry.id   AF-A0A7C6LC04-F1
#
_cell.length_a   1.000
_cell.length_b   1.000
_cell.length_c   1.000
_cell.angle_alpha   90.00
_cell.angle_beta   90.00
_cell.angle_gamma   90.00
#
_symmetry.space_group_name_H-M   'P 1'
#
loop_
_entity.id
_entity.type
_entity.pdbx_description
1 polymer ?
#
loop_
_entity_poly.entity_id
_entity_poly.type
_entity_poly.pdbx_seq_one_letter_code
_entity_poly.pdbx_strand_id
1 'polypeptide(L)' 'MGGLNIFEMAHVLSLVFSGWWLLVTWFMGVWSLVVINPALQQRGLIREAELAFFGGWFWIGCGLLTFALSYIFVRYF' A
#
# COMPACT_ATOMS: atom_id res chain seq x y z
N MET A 1 13.92 -33.78 -8.86
CA MET A 1 12.85 -32.85 -8.41
C MET A 1 13.37 -32.13 -7.19
N GLY A 2 14.02 -30.99 -7.37
CA GLY A 2 14.56 -30.18 -6.26
C GLY A 2 13.40 -29.46 -5.58
N GLY A 3 13.10 -29.84 -4.34
CA GLY A 3 12.17 -29.08 -3.52
C GLY A 3 12.77 -27.70 -3.27
N LEU A 4 12.01 -26.64 -3.54
CA LEU A 4 12.38 -25.28 -3.16
C LEU A 4 12.71 -25.29 -1.66
N ASN A 5 13.89 -24.80 -1.30
CA ASN A 5 14.26 -24.61 0.09
C ASN A 5 13.22 -23.68 0.75
N ILE A 6 12.87 -23.91 2.01
CA ILE A 6 11.89 -23.09 2.76
C ILE A 6 12.23 -21.59 2.66
N PHE A 7 13.52 -21.28 2.58
CA PHE A 7 14.04 -19.94 2.39
C PHE A 7 13.65 -19.32 1.04
N GLU A 8 13.71 -20.08 -0.06
CA GLU A 8 13.30 -19.62 -1.39
C GLU A 8 11.78 -19.44 -1.49
N MET A 9 11.00 -20.34 -0.88
CA MET A 9 9.54 -20.18 -0.80
C MET A 9 9.16 -18.93 0.00
N ALA A 10 9.82 -18.67 1.13
CA ALA A 10 9.59 -17.47 1.94
C ALA A 10 9.95 -16.19 1.17
N HIS A 11 11.03 -16.22 0.37
CA HIS A 11 11.46 -15.08 -0.44
C HIS A 11 10.47 -14.76 -1.57
N VAL A 12 9.96 -15.78 -2.26
CA VAL A 12 8.94 -15.62 -3.32
C VAL A 12 7.61 -15.15 -2.75
N LEU A 13 7.16 -15.74 -1.63
CA LEU A 13 5.92 -15.32 -0.96
C LEU A 13 6.02 -13.88 -0.44
N SER A 14 7.18 -13.48 0.12
CA SER A 14 7.48 -12.10 0.53
C SER A 14 7.36 -11.11 -0.63
N LEU A 15 7.91 -11.45 -1.80
CA LEU A 15 7.82 -10.62 -3.00
C LEU A 15 6.39 -10.46 -3.51
N VAL A 16 5.64 -11.56 -3.62
CA VAL A 16 4.25 -11.55 -4.12
C VAL A 16 3.33 -10.81 -3.15
N PHE A 17 3.47 -11.04 -1.85
CA PHE A 17 2.70 -10.28 -0.84
C PHE A 17 3.08 -8.80 -0.84
N SER A 18 4.36 -8.45 -0.98
CA SER A 18 4.77 -7.03 -0.96
C SER A 18 4.29 -6.27 -2.20
N GLY A 19 4.35 -6.87 -3.39
CA GLY A 19 3.87 -6.26 -4.63
C GLY A 19 2.35 -6.07 -4.64
N TRP A 20 1.58 -7.10 -4.25
CA TRP A 20 0.13 -7.00 -4.15
C TRP A 20 -0.31 -5.97 -3.10
N TRP A 21 0.31 -6.01 -1.91
CA TRP A 21 0.05 -5.04 -0.85
C TRP A 21 0.34 -3.61 -1.31
N LEU A 22 1.44 -3.39 -2.02
CA LEU A 22 1.79 -2.09 -2.58
C LEU A 22 0.70 -1.57 -3.52
N LEU A 23 0.26 -2.42 -4.45
CA LEU A 23 -0.80 -2.07 -5.39
C LEU A 23 -2.10 -1.70 -4.67
N VAL A 24 -2.51 -2.50 -3.67
CA VAL A 24 -3.73 -2.25 -2.90
C VAL A 24 -3.65 -0.94 -2.13
N THR A 25 -2.56 -0.71 -1.39
CA THR A 25 -2.39 0.50 -0.58
C THR A 25 -2.30 1.76 -1.43
N TRP A 26 -1.61 1.71 -2.56
CA TRP A 26 -1.55 2.82 -3.49
C TRP A 26 -2.89 3.08 -4.17
N PHE A 27 -3.58 2.03 -4.59
CA PHE A 27 -4.92 2.16 -5.17
C PHE A 27 -5.90 2.80 -4.18
N MET A 28 -5.96 2.30 -2.94
CA MET A 28 -6.80 2.86 -1.89
C MET A 28 -6.43 4.32 -1.60
N GLY A 29 -5.14 4.62 -1.51
CA GLY A 29 -4.63 5.96 -1.26
C GLY A 29 -5.03 6.95 -2.35
N VAL A 30 -4.72 6.64 -3.62
CA VAL A 30 -5.04 7.46 -4.78
C VAL A 30 -6.55 7.59 -4.96
N TRP A 31 -7.31 6.50 -4.80
CA TRP A 31 -8.77 6.52 -4.90
C TRP A 31 -9.40 7.43 -3.84
N SER A 32 -8.90 7.38 -2.60
CA SER A 32 -9.39 8.25 -1.53
C SER A 32 -9.14 9.73 -1.84
N LEU A 33 -7.97 10.07 -2.39
CA LEU A 33 -7.60 11.45 -2.73
C LEU A 33 -8.33 11.98 -3.97
N VAL A 34 -8.44 11.18 -5.03
CA VAL A 34 -8.93 11.63 -6.35
C VAL A 34 -10.45 11.49 -6.48
N VAL A 35 -11.05 10.50 -5.83
CA VAL A 35 -12.47 10.19 -6.01
C VAL A 35 -13.28 10.53 -4.75
N ILE A 36 -12.89 9.98 -3.60
CA ILE A 36 -13.72 10.10 -2.38
C ILE A 36 -13.69 11.51 -1.81
N ASN A 37 -12.51 12.11 -1.64
CA ASN A 37 -12.39 13.46 -1.09
C ASN A 37 -13.19 14.50 -1.92
N PRO A 38 -13.02 14.61 -3.26
CA PRO A 38 -13.78 15.58 -4.04
C PRO A 38 -15.29 15.28 -4.04
N ALA A 39 -15.69 14.02 -4.08
CA ALA A 39 -17.10 13.63 -4.04
C ALA A 39 -17.78 14.02 -2.72
N LEU A 40 -17.06 13.95 -1.59
CA LEU A 40 -17.55 14.37 -0.30
C LEU A 40 -17.59 15.90 -0.18
N GLN A 41 -16.58 16.61 -0.70
CA GLN A 41 -16.59 18.08 -0.75
C GLN A 41 -17.77 18.62 -1.56
N GLN A 42 -18.06 18.03 -2.72
CA GLN A 42 -19.20 18.41 -3.55
C GLN A 42 -20.55 18.23 -2.85
N ARG A 43 -20.63 17.34 -1.85
CA ARG A 43 -21.83 17.10 -1.04
C ARG A 43 -21.89 17.95 0.23
N GLY A 44 -20.91 18.83 0.46
CA GLY A 44 -20.81 19.66 1.67
C GLY A 44 -20.32 18.90 2.92
N LEU A 45 -19.85 17.66 2.76
CA LEU A 45 -19.33 16.81 3.84
C LEU A 45 -17.84 17.08 4.06
N ILE A 46 -17.52 18.28 4.58
CA ILE A 46 -16.14 18.78 4.66
C ILE A 46 -15.28 17.94 5.60
N ARG A 47 -15.83 17.55 6.77
CA ARG A 47 -15.07 16.79 7.78
C ARG A 47 -14.72 15.38 7.30
N GLU A 48 -15.66 14.74 6.63
CA GLU A 48 -15.47 13.42 6.01
C GLU A 48 -14.49 13.50 4.84
N ALA A 49 -14.53 14.58 4.06
CA ALA A 49 -13.57 14.82 3.00
C ALA A 49 -12.15 14.99 3.53
N GLU A 50 -11.95 15.73 4.61
CA GLU A 50 -10.64 15.85 5.28
C GLU A 50 -10.14 14.50 5.78
N LEU A 51 -11.01 13.70 6.41
CA LEU A 51 -10.67 12.33 6.81
C LEU A 51 -10.28 11.46 5.62
N ALA A 52 -11.00 11.56 4.49
CA ALA A 52 -10.64 10.85 3.26
C ALA A 52 -9.32 11.35 2.66
N PHE A 53 -8.99 12.64 2.80
CA PHE A 53 -7.72 13.20 2.36
C PHE A 53 -6.56 12.64 3.17
N PHE A 54 -6.63 12.77 4.50
CA PHE A 54 -5.59 12.24 5.40
C PHE A 54 -5.50 10.72 5.33
N GLY A 55 -6.63 10.02 5.22
CA GLY A 55 -6.68 8.57 5.03
C GLY A 55 -6.02 8.14 3.72
N GLY A 56 -6.23 8.89 2.64
CA GLY A 56 -5.56 8.64 1.36
C GLY A 56 -4.04 8.75 1.47
N TRP A 57 -3.53 9.84 2.06
CA TRP A 57 -2.10 10.02 2.31
C TRP A 57 -1.51 8.97 3.24
N PHE A 58 -2.25 8.56 4.27
CA PHE A 58 -1.85 7.49 5.18
C PHE A 58 -1.61 6.18 4.42
N TRP A 59 -2.53 5.77 3.54
CA TRP A 59 -2.37 4.54 2.76
C TRP A 59 -1.19 4.59 1.78
N ILE A 60 -0.98 5.73 1.12
CA ILE A 60 0.20 5.92 0.26
C ILE A 60 1.49 5.81 1.08
N GLY A 61 1.51 6.46 2.25
CA GLY A 61 2.64 6.39 3.19
C GLY A 61 2.93 4.97 3.66
N CYS A 62 1.90 4.20 4.03
CA CYS A 62 2.04 2.78 4.38
C CYS A 62 2.63 1.96 3.23
N GLY A 63 2.14 2.15 2.00
CA GLY A 63 2.69 1.46 0.82
C GLY A 63 4.17 1.78 0.59
N LEU A 64 4.55 3.07 0.66
CA LEU A 64 5.94 3.50 0.54
C LEU A 64 6.84 2.94 1.65
N LEU A 65 6.36 2.93 2.89
CA LEU A 65 7.08 2.39 4.03
C LEU A 65 7.31 0.88 3.85
N THR A 66 6.27 0.13 3.48
CA THR A 66 6.41 -1.30 3.22
C THR A 66 7.40 -1.56 2.08
N PHE A 67 7.34 -0.81 0.99
CA PHE A 67 8.31 -0.90 -0.10
C PHE A 67 9.75 -0.68 0.36
N ALA A 68 9.99 0.38 1.11
CA ALA A 68 11.32 0.71 1.63
C ALA A 68 11.85 -0.39 2.55
N LEU A 69 11.02 -0.90 3.45
CA LEU A 69 11.38 -2.00 4.36
C LEU A 69 11.65 -3.30 3.60
N SER A 70 10.81 -3.66 2.63
CA SER A 70 11.03 -4.84 1.79
C SER A 70 12.32 -4.72 0.97
N TYR A 71 12.60 -3.55 0.41
CA TYR A 71 13.84 -3.29 -0.31
C TYR A 71 15.07 -3.43 0.58
N ILE A 72 15.05 -2.86 1.79
CA ILE A 72 16.13 -2.98 2.77
C ILE A 72 16.30 -4.45 3.17
N PHE A 73 15.21 -5.15 3.48
CA PHE A 73 15.27 -6.55 3.90
C PHE A 73 15.92 -7.43 2.83
N VAL A 74 15.44 -7.37 1.58
CA VAL A 74 16.01 -8.14 0.45
C VAL A 74 17.46 -7.78 0.16
N ARG A 75 17.86 -6.52 0.38
CA ARG A 75 19.22 -6.07 0.08
C ARG A 75 20.25 -6.50 1.14
N TYR A 76 19.84 -6.62 2.40
CA TYR A 76 20.77 -6.80 3.52
C TYR A 76 20.65 -8.15 4.24
N PHE A 77 19.59 -8.93 4.02
CA PHE A 77 19.34 -10.23 4.64
C PHE A 77 18.98 -11.28 3.58
#